data_AF-A0A7M1PXL3-F1
#
_entry.id   AF-A0A7M1PXL3-F1
#
_cell.length_a   1.000
_cell.length_b   1.000
_cell.length_c   1.000
_cell.angle_alpha   90.00
_cell.angle_beta   90.00
_cell.angle_gamma   90.00
#
_symmetry.space_group_name_H-M   'P 1'
#
loop_
_entity.id
_entity.type
_entity.pdbx_description
1 polymer ?
#
loop_
_entity_poly.entity_id
_entity_poly.type
_entity_poly.pdbx_seq_one_letter_code
_entity_poly.pdbx_strand_id
1 'polypeptide(L)' 'MQNSLIKEYDMAMSEVESFISWYNSSNGSKLYTINKYNNIGPFLNRKDYLVKDKILCFEVLEYDSQE' A
#
# COMPACT_ATOMS: atom_id res chain seq x y z
N MET A 1 22.25 9.19 -8.11
CA MET A 1 21.60 8.70 -6.87
C MET A 1 20.29 8.06 -7.28
N GLN A 2 20.15 6.76 -7.11
CA GLN A 2 18.87 6.08 -7.35
C GLN A 2 18.05 6.26 -6.08
N ASN A 3 17.21 7.30 -6.04
CA ASN A 3 16.37 7.55 -4.88
C ASN A 3 15.25 6.50 -4.88
N SER A 4 15.44 5.42 -4.12
CA SER A 4 14.36 4.49 -3.80
C SER A 4 13.27 5.27 -3.06
N LEU A 5 12.08 5.34 -3.64
CA LEU A 5 10.93 5.99 -3.01
C LEU A 5 10.37 5.07 -1.94
N ILE A 6 10.43 5.49 -0.68
CA ILE A 6 9.78 4.81 0.44
C ILE A 6 8.42 5.47 0.67
N LYS A 7 7.39 4.65 0.86
CA LYS A 7 6.04 5.09 1.24
C LYS A 7 5.51 4.18 2.34
N GLU A 8 4.90 4.80 3.33
CA GLU A 8 4.27 4.13 4.47
C GLU A 8 2.78 4.47 4.49
N TYR A 9 1.98 3.50 4.92
CA TYR A 9 0.53 3.63 5.00
C TYR A 9 0.02 2.93 6.25
N ASP A 10 -0.77 3.63 7.05
CA ASP A 10 -1.63 3.02 8.06
C ASP A 10 -2.87 2.47 7.35
N MET A 11 -3.09 1.17 7.47
CA MET A 11 -4.16 0.46 6.78
C MET A 11 -4.83 -0.53 7.73
N ALA A 12 -6.11 -0.83 7.48
CA ALA A 12 -6.76 -1.93 8.18
C ALA A 12 -6.12 -3.27 7.78
N MET A 13 -6.12 -4.26 8.67
CA MET A 13 -5.53 -5.58 8.38
C MET A 13 -6.13 -6.20 7.10
N SER A 14 -7.43 -6.00 6.83
CA SER A 14 -8.08 -6.47 5.60
C SER A 14 -7.51 -5.84 4.32
N GLU A 15 -7.06 -4.58 4.38
CA GLU A 15 -6.40 -3.90 3.26
C GLU A 15 -4.96 -4.38 3.07
N VAL A 16 -4.25 -4.69 4.18
CA VAL A 16 -2.92 -5.31 4.17
C VAL A 16 -2.98 -6.71 3.54
N GLU A 17 -3.92 -7.55 3.97
CA GLU A 17 -4.14 -8.89 3.39
C GLU A 17 -4.47 -8.82 1.90
N SER A 18 -5.31 -7.86 1.51
CA SER A 18 -5.66 -7.61 0.10
C SER A 18 -4.43 -7.23 -0.72
N PHE A 19 -3.55 -6.39 -0.17
CA PHE A 19 -2.29 -6.02 -0.82
C PHE A 19 -1.34 -7.22 -0.97
N ILE A 20 -1.14 -8.01 0.08
CA ILE A 20 -0.27 -9.21 0.05
C ILE A 20 -0.79 -10.22 -0.97
N SER A 21 -2.10 -10.48 -0.97
CA SER A 21 -2.74 -11.39 -1.92
C SER A 21 -2.55 -10.92 -3.38
N TRP A 22 -2.75 -9.62 -3.63
CA TRP A 22 -2.49 -9.03 -4.94
C TRP A 22 -1.01 -9.16 -5.36
N TYR A 23 -0.08 -8.89 -4.44
CA TYR A 23 1.34 -8.97 -4.72
C TYR A 23 1.81 -10.40 -5.00
N ASN A 24 1.24 -11.40 -4.33
CA ASN A 24 1.59 -12.81 -4.57
C ASN A 24 0.90 -13.42 -5.80
N SER A 25 -0.17 -12.82 -6.32
CA SER A 25 -0.89 -13.34 -7.48
C SER A 25 -0.10 -13.25 -8.79
N SER A 26 0.17 -14.38 -9.45
CA SER A 26 0.86 -14.41 -10.74
C SER A 26 0.07 -13.77 -11.89
N ASN A 27 -1.26 -13.74 -11.79
CA ASN A 27 -2.17 -13.16 -12.79
C ASN A 27 -2.82 -11.83 -12.32
N GLY A 28 -2.33 -11.28 -11.21
CA GLY A 28 -2.85 -10.04 -10.65
C GLY A 28 -2.63 -8.83 -11.57
N SER A 29 -3.45 -7.79 -11.38
CA SER A 29 -3.26 -6.50 -12.05
C SER A 29 -1.83 -5.98 -11.85
N LYS A 30 -1.25 -5.33 -12.86
CA LYS A 30 0.07 -4.66 -12.71
C LYS A 30 0.02 -3.49 -11.74
N LEU A 31 -1.17 -2.97 -11.47
CA LEU A 31 -1.42 -1.83 -10.59
C LEU A 31 -2.25 -2.24 -9.37
N TYR A 32 -1.83 -1.79 -8.19
CA TYR A 32 -2.64 -1.77 -6.97
C TYR A 32 -3.00 -0.34 -6.62
N THR A 33 -4.20 -0.11 -6.10
CA THR A 33 -4.65 1.22 -5.69
C THR A 33 -4.78 1.27 -4.18
N ILE A 34 -4.06 2.19 -3.55
CA ILE A 34 -4.23 2.52 -2.14
C ILE A 34 -5.09 3.77 -2.02
N ASN A 35 -6.17 3.69 -1.26
CA ASN A 35 -6.96 4.85 -0.89
C ASN A 35 -6.31 5.53 0.31
N LYS A 36 -6.12 6.85 0.23
CA LYS A 36 -5.62 7.63 1.35
C LYS A 36 -6.79 8.22 2.11
N TYR A 37 -6.88 7.89 3.40
CA TYR A 37 -7.91 8.41 4.29
C TYR A 37 -7.47 9.70 5.01
N ASN A 38 -6.17 10.00 5.02
CA ASN A 38 -5.60 11.21 5.60
C ASN A 38 -5.10 12.20 4.54
N ASN A 39 -4.93 13.47 4.93
CA ASN A 39 -4.35 14.52 4.07
C ASN A 39 -5.01 14.61 2.68
N ILE A 40 -6.35 14.52 2.65
CA ILE A 40 -7.16 14.55 1.43
C ILE A 40 -7.31 16.01 0.93
N GLY A 41 -7.33 17.00 1.82
CA GLY A 41 -7.49 18.40 1.42
C GLY A 41 -8.83 18.67 0.73
N PRO A 42 -8.87 19.48 -0.34
CA PRO A 42 -10.13 19.85 -1.04
C PRO A 42 -10.61 18.78 -2.04
N PHE A 43 -9.95 17.62 -2.12
CA PHE A 43 -10.25 16.61 -3.13
C PHE A 43 -11.31 15.61 -2.66
N LEU A 44 -12.06 15.02 -3.59
CA LEU A 44 -13.05 13.97 -3.26
C LEU A 44 -12.40 12.69 -2.75
N ASN A 45 -11.22 12.37 -3.28
CA ASN A 45 -10.40 11.27 -2.83
C ASN A 45 -8.95 11.52 -3.26
N ARG A 46 -8.04 10.85 -2.56
CA ARG A 46 -6.62 10.81 -2.91
C ARG A 46 -6.19 9.36 -2.93
N LYS A 47 -5.54 8.96 -4.02
CA LYS A 47 -5.16 7.57 -4.26
C LYS A 47 -3.72 7.48 -4.73
N ASP A 48 -3.02 6.46 -4.27
CA ASP A 48 -1.71 6.09 -4.78
C ASP A 48 -1.83 4.81 -5.61
N TYR A 49 -1.24 4.82 -6.80
CA TYR A 49 -1.22 3.66 -7.70
C TYR A 49 0.18 3.06 -7.70
N LEU A 50 0.29 1.82 -7.21
CA LEU A 50 1.55 1.10 -7.09
C LEU A 50 1.73 0.17 -8.29
N VAL A 51 2.92 0.20 -8.89
CA VAL A 51 3.29 -0.73 -9.97
C VAL A 51 3.99 -1.93 -9.34
N LYS A 52 3.43 -3.12 -9.53
CA LYS A 52 3.90 -4.38 -8.93
C LYS A 52 5.40 -4.60 -9.08
N ASP A 53 5.90 -4.53 -10.32
CA ASP A 53 7.30 -4.79 -10.66
C ASP A 53 8.27 -3.65 -10.25
N LYS A 54 7.77 -2.61 -9.58
CA LYS A 54 8.57 -1.50 -9.03
C LYS A 54 8.68 -1.55 -7.50
N ILE A 55 8.02 -2.50 -6.85
CA ILE A 55 8.16 -2.75 -5.42
C ILE A 55 9.33 -3.72 -5.26
N LEU A 56 10.43 -3.26 -4.64
CA LEU A 56 11.61 -4.09 -4.41
C LEU A 56 11.44 -4.96 -3.16
N CYS A 57 10.92 -4.37 -2.09
CA CYS A 57 10.59 -5.01 -0.83
C CYS A 57 9.49 -4.20 -0.12
N PHE A 58 8.83 -4.82 0.84
CA PHE A 58 7.92 -4.17 1.78
C PHE A 58 7.95 -4.91 3.11
N GLU A 59 7.59 -4.22 4.18
CA GLU A 59 7.40 -4.77 5.51
C GLU A 59 5.96 -4.52 5.98
N VAL A 60 5.49 -5.34 6.90
CA VAL A 60 4.19 -5.18 7.56
C VAL A 60 4.46 -5.06 9.04
N LEU A 61 4.10 -3.92 9.61
CA LEU A 61 4.20 -3.64 11.04
C LEU A 61 2.79 -3.73 11.62
N GLU A 62 2.54 -4.77 12.41
CA GLU A 62 1.26 -4.99 13.08
C GLU A 62 1.31 -4.40 14.49
N TYR A 63 0.27 -3.64 14.86
CA TYR A 63 0.13 -3.10 16.20
C TYR A 63 -0.34 -4.21 17.15
N ASP A 64 0.27 -4.30 18.33
CA ASP A 64 -0.28 -5.15 19.38
C ASP A 64 -1.58 -4.52 19.93
N SER A 65 -2.57 -5.37 20.19
CA SER A 65 -3.85 -4.96 20.79
C SER A 65 -3.78 -4.77 22.31
N GLN A 66 -2.60 -4.97 22.92
CA GLN A 66 -2.38 -4.95 24.37
C GLN A 66 -1.72 -3.69 24.95
N GLU A 67 -1.71 -2.55 24.23
CA GLU A 67 -1.36 -1.24 24.82
C GLU A 67 -2.59 -0.36 25.10
#